data_AF-A0AAP4FE05-F1
#
_entry.id   AF-A0AAP4FE05-F1
#
_cell.length_a   1.000
_cell.length_b   1.000
_cell.length_c   1.000
_cell.angle_alpha   90.00
_cell.angle_beta   90.00
_cell.angle_gamma   90.00
#
_symmetry.space_group_name_H-M   'P 1'
#
loop_
_entity.id
_entity.type
_entity.pdbx_description
1 polymer ?
#
loop_
_entity_poly.entity_id
_entity_poly.type
_entity_poly.pdbx_seq_one_letter_code
_entity_poly.pdbx_strand_id
1 'polypeptide(L)'
;MTNETRRWTYLQGADLDHVVEEAGRLYEGGATGREIRATLGLTEMQMRRVARIAGLDLLARHRESTRLAPDEIQHGTPSAWSYHGCRCDVCVEARAVYKKREREAERARYAADPDAPGWPPHGTTRRATLGCTCDTCITAQTSETRARQAETVATARNTGKAWTGPELEIVADRSRKIRDIAVMLGRTYASVSNARRALDDPRNGRHAAYTELLGQHGRDPFPGSRDET
;
A
#
# COMPACT_ATOMS: atom_id res chain seq x y z
N MET A 1 -30.46 -9.46 -38.01
CA MET A 1 -29.68 -9.74 -36.77
C MET A 1 -29.96 -11.18 -36.39
N THR A 2 -29.02 -12.09 -36.65
CA THR A 2 -29.18 -13.54 -36.44
C THR A 2 -29.13 -13.90 -34.95
N ASN A 3 -29.76 -15.03 -34.60
CA ASN A 3 -29.96 -15.52 -33.23
C ASN A 3 -28.64 -15.75 -32.46
N GLU A 4 -27.51 -15.90 -33.16
CA GLU A 4 -26.18 -16.12 -32.57
C GLU A 4 -25.63 -14.94 -31.76
N THR A 5 -26.01 -13.70 -32.09
CA THR A 5 -25.51 -12.52 -31.37
C THR A 5 -26.20 -12.35 -30.01
N ARG A 6 -27.35 -13.00 -29.78
CA ARG A 6 -28.10 -12.97 -28.50
C ARG A 6 -27.64 -14.02 -27.48
N ARG A 7 -26.85 -15.02 -27.90
CA ARG A 7 -26.32 -16.08 -27.02
C ARG A 7 -25.34 -15.55 -25.98
N TRP A 8 -24.57 -14.52 -26.34
CA TRP A 8 -23.50 -13.98 -25.51
C TRP A 8 -23.97 -12.98 -24.43
N THR A 9 -25.21 -12.49 -24.50
CA THR A 9 -25.71 -11.48 -23.55
C THR A 9 -25.90 -12.06 -22.13
N TYR A 10 -26.07 -13.37 -22.00
CA TYR A 10 -26.23 -14.06 -20.71
C TYR A 10 -25.45 -15.38 -20.69
N LEU A 11 -24.12 -15.32 -20.57
CA LEU A 11 -23.29 -16.49 -20.21
C LEU A 11 -23.80 -17.08 -18.88
N GLN A 12 -24.55 -18.18 -18.97
CA GLN A 12 -25.14 -18.92 -17.85
C GLN A 12 -25.17 -20.42 -18.17
N GLY A 13 -25.17 -21.26 -17.12
CA GLY A 13 -25.22 -22.72 -17.25
C GLY A 13 -24.03 -23.30 -18.03
N ALA A 14 -24.29 -24.35 -18.81
CA ALA A 14 -23.25 -25.12 -19.53
C ALA A 14 -22.38 -24.28 -20.49
N ASP A 15 -22.89 -23.15 -21.00
CA ASP A 15 -22.15 -22.22 -21.85
C ASP A 15 -21.08 -21.44 -21.06
N LEU A 16 -21.37 -21.13 -19.80
CA LEU A 16 -20.39 -20.50 -18.89
C LEU A 16 -19.34 -21.51 -18.44
N ASP A 17 -19.73 -22.75 -18.13
CA ASP A 17 -18.81 -23.80 -17.70
C ASP A 17 -17.79 -24.12 -18.79
N HIS A 18 -18.25 -24.26 -20.04
CA HIS A 18 -17.35 -24.46 -21.19
C HIS A 18 -16.38 -23.30 -21.40
N VAL A 19 -16.87 -22.05 -21.28
CA VAL A 19 -16.02 -20.85 -21.42
C VAL A 19 -15.01 -20.72 -20.27
N VAL A 20 -15.38 -21.15 -19.06
CA VAL A 20 -14.50 -21.19 -17.87
C VAL A 20 -13.39 -22.22 -18.05
N GLU A 21 -13.73 -23.43 -18.49
CA GLU A 21 -12.75 -24.47 -18.81
C GLU A 21 -11.80 -24.03 -19.92
N GLU A 22 -12.33 -23.45 -21.01
CA GLU A 22 -11.52 -23.01 -22.13
C GLU A 22 -10.58 -21.86 -21.76
N ALA A 23 -11.07 -20.90 -20.96
CA ALA A 23 -10.23 -19.84 -20.42
C ALA A 23 -9.11 -20.39 -19.54
N GLY A 24 -9.37 -21.44 -18.75
CA GLY A 24 -8.37 -22.17 -17.98
C GLY A 24 -7.29 -22.79 -18.86
N ARG A 25 -7.69 -23.54 -19.89
CA ARG A 25 -6.75 -24.17 -20.85
C ARG A 25 -5.85 -23.17 -21.54
N LEU A 26 -6.43 -22.07 -22.04
CA LEU A 26 -5.66 -21.00 -22.69
C LEU A 26 -4.69 -20.33 -21.71
N TYR A 27 -5.10 -20.10 -20.46
CA TYR A 27 -4.25 -19.50 -19.42
C TYR A 27 -3.09 -20.41 -19.00
N GLU A 28 -3.33 -21.72 -18.90
CA GLU A 28 -2.29 -22.73 -18.65
C GLU A 28 -1.32 -22.83 -19.82
N GLY A 29 -1.82 -22.70 -21.05
CA GLY A 29 -1.03 -22.58 -22.28
C GLY A 29 -0.26 -21.26 -22.43
N GLY A 30 -0.35 -20.36 -21.45
CA GLY A 30 0.43 -19.12 -21.40
C GLY A 30 -0.26 -17.88 -21.98
N ALA A 31 -1.51 -17.98 -22.44
CA ALA A 31 -2.23 -16.83 -22.97
C ALA A 31 -2.49 -15.77 -21.88
N THR A 32 -2.33 -14.50 -22.26
CA THR A 32 -2.68 -13.35 -21.43
C THR A 32 -4.19 -13.17 -21.35
N GLY A 33 -4.68 -12.47 -20.31
CA GLY A 33 -6.11 -12.15 -20.20
C GLY A 33 -6.67 -11.36 -21.40
N ARG A 34 -5.82 -10.60 -22.11
CA ARG A 34 -6.19 -9.88 -23.34
C ARG A 34 -6.43 -10.86 -24.50
N GLU A 35 -5.56 -11.86 -24.66
CA GLU A 35 -5.64 -12.87 -25.71
C GLU A 35 -6.81 -13.81 -25.47
N ILE A 36 -6.99 -14.31 -24.24
CA ILE A 36 -8.14 -15.16 -23.87
C ILE A 36 -9.46 -14.43 -24.19
N ARG A 37 -9.57 -13.15 -23.80
CA ARG A 37 -10.75 -12.33 -24.10
C ARG A 37 -11.00 -12.23 -25.60
N ALA A 38 -9.97 -11.98 -26.40
CA ALA A 38 -10.09 -11.86 -27.85
C ALA A 38 -10.48 -13.20 -28.50
N THR A 39 -9.83 -14.30 -28.09
CA THR A 39 -10.07 -15.65 -28.60
C THR A 39 -11.49 -16.13 -28.29
N LEU A 40 -12.00 -15.85 -27.09
CA LEU A 40 -13.32 -16.27 -26.65
C LEU A 40 -14.44 -15.25 -26.95
N GLY A 41 -14.13 -14.16 -27.66
CA GLY A 41 -15.11 -13.13 -28.01
C GLY A 41 -15.75 -12.44 -26.80
N LEU A 42 -15.06 -12.42 -25.65
CA LEU A 42 -15.59 -11.91 -24.40
C LEU A 42 -15.48 -10.38 -24.32
N THR A 43 -16.45 -9.74 -23.68
CA THR A 43 -16.27 -8.37 -23.18
C THR A 43 -15.33 -8.36 -21.98
N GLU A 44 -14.78 -7.19 -21.64
CA GLU A 44 -13.94 -7.00 -20.45
C GLU A 44 -14.65 -7.46 -19.15
N MET A 45 -15.96 -7.23 -19.07
CA MET A 45 -16.76 -7.60 -17.89
C MET A 45 -16.98 -9.10 -17.79
N GLN A 46 -17.20 -9.78 -18.92
CA GLN A 46 -17.32 -11.24 -18.97
C GLN A 46 -15.98 -11.90 -18.67
N MET A 47 -14.86 -11.40 -19.20
CA MET A 47 -13.53 -11.92 -18.89
C MET A 47 -13.23 -11.84 -17.39
N ARG A 48 -13.54 -10.71 -16.72
CA ARG A 48 -13.37 -10.57 -15.27
C ARG A 48 -14.22 -11.57 -14.48
N ARG A 49 -15.43 -11.86 -14.96
CA ARG A 49 -16.31 -12.85 -14.34
C ARG A 49 -15.75 -14.26 -14.52
N VAL A 50 -15.35 -14.63 -15.74
CA VAL A 50 -14.75 -15.92 -16.07
C VAL A 50 -13.46 -16.14 -15.29
N ALA A 51 -12.56 -15.17 -15.25
CA ALA A 51 -11.31 -15.24 -14.49
C ALA A 51 -11.53 -15.48 -12.99
N ARG A 52 -12.56 -14.87 -12.41
CA ARG A 52 -12.93 -15.09 -11.00
C ARG A 52 -13.42 -16.53 -10.76
N ILE A 53 -14.23 -17.07 -11.67
CA ILE A 53 -14.79 -18.42 -11.55
C ILE A 53 -13.71 -19.49 -11.80
N ALA A 54 -12.92 -19.31 -12.85
CA ALA A 54 -11.80 -20.19 -13.22
C ALA A 54 -10.57 -20.05 -12.29
N GLY A 55 -10.58 -19.13 -11.32
CA GLY A 55 -9.45 -18.91 -10.42
C GLY A 55 -8.18 -18.35 -11.11
N LEU A 56 -8.33 -17.66 -12.23
CA LEU A 56 -7.20 -17.14 -13.00
C LEU A 56 -6.64 -15.86 -12.36
N ASP A 57 -5.36 -15.88 -11.99
CA ASP A 57 -4.65 -14.68 -11.55
C ASP A 57 -4.14 -13.86 -12.75
N LEU A 58 -5.09 -13.25 -13.46
CA LEU A 58 -4.78 -12.40 -14.62
C LEU A 58 -3.89 -11.20 -14.27
N LEU A 59 -3.93 -10.73 -13.02
CA LEU A 59 -3.07 -9.64 -12.56
C LEU A 59 -1.64 -10.13 -12.36
N ALA A 60 -1.41 -11.30 -11.79
CA ALA A 60 -0.08 -11.92 -11.74
C ALA A 60 0.44 -12.21 -13.15
N ARG A 61 -0.38 -12.77 -14.04
CA ARG A 61 0.03 -13.04 -15.44
C ARG A 61 0.33 -11.77 -16.22
N HIS A 62 -0.47 -10.71 -16.06
CA HIS A 62 -0.17 -9.41 -16.66
C HIS A 62 1.12 -8.83 -16.08
N ARG A 63 1.32 -8.90 -14.76
CA ARG A 63 2.57 -8.45 -14.12
C ARG A 63 3.78 -9.20 -14.66
N GLU A 64 3.64 -10.51 -14.87
CA GLU A 64 4.68 -11.38 -15.43
C GLU A 64 4.93 -11.06 -16.92
N SER A 65 3.89 -10.93 -17.73
CA SER A 65 4.02 -10.58 -19.15
C SER A 65 4.57 -9.17 -19.38
N THR A 66 4.38 -8.27 -18.40
CA THR A 66 4.98 -6.93 -18.40
C THR A 66 6.27 -6.86 -17.59
N ARG A 67 6.79 -7.99 -17.10
CA ARG A 67 8.03 -8.02 -16.34
C ARG A 67 9.20 -7.95 -17.32
N LEU A 68 9.62 -6.73 -17.61
CA LEU A 68 10.89 -6.49 -18.30
C LEU A 68 12.04 -6.94 -17.39
N ALA A 69 13.13 -7.39 -17.99
CA ALA A 69 14.35 -7.67 -17.24
C ALA A 69 14.83 -6.37 -16.54
N PRO A 70 15.51 -6.45 -15.38
CA PRO A 70 15.88 -5.26 -14.62
C PRO A 70 16.69 -4.22 -15.39
N ASP A 71 17.50 -4.65 -16.35
CA ASP A 71 18.30 -3.84 -17.27
C ASP A 71 17.47 -3.19 -18.39
N GLU A 72 16.33 -3.77 -18.74
CA GLU A 72 15.38 -3.25 -19.73
C GLU A 72 14.39 -2.24 -19.13
N ILE A 73 14.27 -2.17 -17.79
CA ILE A 73 13.40 -1.21 -17.11
C ILE A 73 14.07 0.17 -17.10
N GLN A 74 13.39 1.18 -17.64
CA GLN A 74 13.75 2.57 -17.39
C GLN A 74 13.41 2.97 -15.94
N HIS A 75 14.39 2.77 -15.05
CA HIS A 75 14.28 3.12 -13.62
C HIS A 75 14.02 4.60 -13.39
N GLY A 76 13.52 4.93 -12.20
CA GLY A 76 13.22 6.32 -11.82
C GLY A 76 11.95 6.88 -12.46
N THR A 77 11.06 6.00 -12.95
CA THR A 77 9.78 6.38 -13.56
C THR A 77 8.59 5.81 -12.78
N PRO A 78 7.41 6.46 -12.80
CA PRO A 78 6.21 5.90 -12.20
C PRO A 78 5.79 4.54 -12.80
N SER A 79 6.11 4.31 -14.07
CA SER A 79 5.84 3.06 -14.79
C SER A 79 6.73 1.92 -14.30
N ALA A 80 8.03 2.16 -14.05
CA ALA A 80 8.92 1.19 -13.42
C ALA A 80 8.36 0.66 -12.10
N TRP A 81 7.78 1.53 -11.28
CA TRP A 81 7.13 1.13 -10.03
C TRP A 81 5.81 0.36 -10.26
N SER A 82 4.92 0.89 -11.11
CA SER A 82 3.52 0.47 -11.15
C SER A 82 3.26 -0.71 -12.07
N TYR A 83 3.96 -0.77 -13.22
CA TYR A 83 3.80 -1.81 -14.22
C TYR A 83 4.86 -2.90 -14.11
N HIS A 84 6.10 -2.52 -13.77
CA HIS A 84 7.22 -3.45 -13.70
C HIS A 84 7.58 -3.89 -12.26
N GLY A 85 6.95 -3.28 -11.25
CA GLY A 85 7.11 -3.68 -9.84
C GLY A 85 8.48 -3.39 -9.24
N CYS A 86 9.31 -2.55 -9.86
CA CYS A 86 10.64 -2.23 -9.37
C CYS A 86 10.61 -1.50 -8.01
N ARG A 87 11.57 -1.82 -7.13
CA ARG A 87 11.69 -1.31 -5.75
C ARG A 87 13.08 -0.80 -5.40
N CYS A 88 13.96 -0.61 -6.38
CA CYS A 88 15.29 -0.04 -6.14
C CYS A 88 15.19 1.41 -5.62
N ASP A 89 16.26 1.90 -5.01
CA ASP A 89 16.29 3.22 -4.38
C ASP A 89 15.88 4.34 -5.34
N VAL A 90 16.38 4.33 -6.58
CA VAL A 90 16.03 5.31 -7.62
C VAL A 90 14.52 5.29 -7.92
N CYS A 91 13.89 4.11 -7.97
CA CYS A 91 12.44 4.00 -8.19
C CYS A 91 11.62 4.40 -6.96
N VAL A 92 12.12 4.11 -5.75
CA VAL A 92 11.50 4.55 -4.49
C VAL A 92 11.49 6.07 -4.41
N GLU A 93 12.62 6.72 -4.68
CA GLU A 93 12.78 8.17 -4.71
C GLU A 93 11.90 8.81 -5.79
N ALA A 94 11.96 8.30 -7.01
CA ALA A 94 11.16 8.82 -8.12
C ALA A 94 9.66 8.76 -7.81
N ARG A 95 9.19 7.67 -7.20
CA ARG A 95 7.80 7.57 -6.75
C ARG A 95 7.47 8.61 -5.67
N ALA A 96 8.36 8.81 -4.70
CA ALA A 96 8.15 9.80 -3.65
C ALA A 96 8.02 11.21 -4.25
N VAL A 97 8.90 11.57 -5.19
CA VAL A 97 8.87 12.84 -5.93
C VAL A 97 7.58 12.97 -6.74
N TYR A 98 7.21 11.94 -7.50
CA TYR A 98 5.97 11.92 -8.29
C TYR A 98 4.73 12.14 -7.42
N LYS A 99 4.58 11.37 -6.33
CA LYS A 99 3.44 11.49 -5.40
C LYS A 99 3.43 12.84 -4.69
N LYS A 100 4.59 13.43 -4.40
CA LYS A 100 4.68 14.77 -3.83
C LYS A 100 4.13 15.81 -4.80
N ARG A 101 4.59 15.80 -6.07
CA ARG A 101 4.11 16.71 -7.12
C ARG A 101 2.60 16.58 -7.35
N GLU A 102 2.08 15.36 -7.39
CA GLU A 102 0.64 15.09 -7.53
C GLU A 102 -0.16 15.71 -6.37
N ARG A 103 0.28 15.52 -5.12
CA ARG A 103 -0.36 16.11 -3.93
C ARG A 103 -0.27 17.64 -3.89
N GLU A 104 0.81 18.22 -4.41
CA GLU A 104 0.97 19.67 -4.52
C GLU A 104 0.03 20.24 -5.58
N ALA A 105 -0.03 19.61 -6.76
CA ALA A 105 -0.96 20.00 -7.82
C ALA A 105 -2.42 19.88 -7.38
N GLU A 106 -2.77 18.79 -6.68
CA GLU A 106 -4.12 18.61 -6.14
C GLU A 106 -4.47 19.68 -5.11
N ARG A 107 -3.56 20.00 -4.18
CA ARG A 107 -3.76 21.09 -3.20
C ARG A 107 -3.86 22.45 -3.87
N ALA A 108 -3.07 22.70 -4.92
CA ALA A 108 -3.17 23.94 -5.70
C ALA A 108 -4.52 24.06 -6.40
N ARG A 109 -5.05 22.97 -6.99
CA ARG A 109 -6.39 22.93 -7.57
C ARG A 109 -7.47 23.20 -6.53
N TYR A 110 -7.38 22.54 -5.37
CA TYR A 110 -8.32 22.77 -4.27
C TYR A 110 -8.26 24.22 -3.75
N ALA A 111 -7.07 24.79 -3.61
CA ALA A 111 -6.90 26.18 -3.19
C ALA A 111 -7.45 27.19 -4.22
N ALA A 112 -7.36 26.87 -5.51
CA ALA A 112 -7.90 27.71 -6.58
C ALA A 112 -9.43 27.71 -6.61
N ASP A 113 -10.05 26.55 -6.37
CA ASP A 113 -11.50 26.40 -6.32
C ASP A 113 -11.91 25.29 -5.31
N PRO A 114 -12.13 25.66 -4.04
CA PRO A 114 -12.54 24.72 -2.98
C PRO A 114 -13.94 24.13 -3.19
N ASP A 115 -14.78 24.79 -3.98
CA ASP A 115 -16.19 24.46 -4.19
C ASP A 115 -16.43 23.69 -5.50
N ALA A 116 -15.37 23.47 -6.30
CA ALA A 116 -15.43 22.66 -7.50
C ALA A 116 -16.03 21.26 -7.24
N PRO A 117 -16.82 20.72 -8.19
CA PRO A 117 -17.37 19.38 -8.06
C PRO A 117 -16.25 18.32 -8.09
N GLY A 118 -16.47 17.23 -7.36
CA GLY A 118 -15.54 16.09 -7.31
C GLY A 118 -14.58 16.10 -6.13
N TRP A 119 -14.55 17.17 -5.32
CA TRP A 119 -13.85 17.13 -4.05
C TRP A 119 -14.56 16.22 -3.03
N PRO A 120 -13.82 15.50 -2.16
CA PRO A 120 -14.40 14.70 -1.08
C PRO A 120 -15.31 15.54 -0.19
N PRO A 121 -16.33 14.98 0.48
CA PRO A 121 -17.19 15.77 1.36
C PRO A 121 -16.44 16.35 2.57
N HIS A 122 -16.94 17.47 3.11
CA HIS A 122 -16.45 18.02 4.38
C HIS A 122 -16.66 17.02 5.53
N GLY A 123 -15.88 17.16 6.60
CA GLY A 123 -15.87 16.20 7.71
C GLY A 123 -15.10 14.92 7.41
N THR A 124 -14.35 14.86 6.30
CA THR A 124 -13.39 13.79 6.02
C THR A 124 -11.97 14.27 6.30
N THR A 125 -11.12 13.36 6.76
CA THR A 125 -9.68 13.66 6.95
C THR A 125 -8.97 13.94 5.64
N ARG A 126 -9.51 13.43 4.53
CA ARG A 126 -9.06 13.74 3.20
C ARG A 126 -9.22 15.22 2.85
N ARG A 127 -10.37 15.83 3.18
CA ARG A 127 -10.64 17.27 2.96
C ARG A 127 -9.74 18.14 3.83
N ALA A 128 -9.49 17.75 5.09
CA ALA A 128 -8.51 18.41 5.94
C ALA A 128 -7.09 18.37 5.34
N THR A 129 -6.68 17.21 4.79
CA THR A 129 -5.35 17.04 4.17
C THR A 129 -5.18 17.89 2.89
N LEU A 130 -6.27 18.21 2.19
CA LEU A 130 -6.26 19.14 1.05
C LEU A 130 -6.04 20.60 1.47
N GLY A 131 -6.23 20.93 2.75
CA GLY A 131 -6.05 22.27 3.30
C GLY A 131 -7.34 22.92 3.84
N CYS A 132 -8.46 22.18 3.90
CA CYS A 132 -9.69 22.72 4.49
C CYS A 132 -9.52 22.92 6.00
N THR A 133 -9.82 24.12 6.49
CA THR A 133 -9.65 24.53 7.89
C THR A 133 -10.98 24.62 8.66
N CYS A 134 -12.09 24.14 8.11
CA CYS A 134 -13.37 24.21 8.84
C CYS A 134 -13.39 23.23 10.02
N ASP A 135 -14.18 23.57 11.04
CA ASP A 135 -14.24 22.83 12.31
C ASP A 135 -14.59 21.34 12.12
N THR A 136 -15.47 21.02 11.18
CA THR A 136 -15.84 19.62 10.89
C THR A 136 -14.64 18.83 10.36
N CYS A 137 -13.82 19.44 9.50
CA CYS A 137 -12.63 18.78 8.94
C CYS A 137 -11.51 18.67 9.98
N ILE A 138 -11.30 19.71 10.80
CA ILE A 138 -10.34 19.69 11.92
C ILE A 138 -10.74 18.61 12.94
N THR A 139 -12.03 18.53 13.28
CA THR A 139 -12.56 17.53 14.21
C THR A 139 -12.38 16.13 13.66
N ALA A 140 -12.69 15.89 12.38
CA ALA A 140 -12.47 14.61 11.72
C ALA A 140 -10.99 14.18 11.75
N GLN A 141 -10.08 15.11 11.45
CA GLN A 141 -8.64 14.84 11.49
C GLN A 141 -8.16 14.51 12.90
N THR A 142 -8.64 15.28 13.89
CA THR A 142 -8.30 15.10 15.29
C THR A 142 -8.85 13.78 15.83
N SER A 143 -10.10 13.43 15.50
CA SER A 143 -10.73 12.19 15.94
C SER A 143 -10.04 10.96 15.34
N GLU A 144 -9.70 10.96 14.05
CA GLU A 144 -8.95 9.86 13.42
C GLU A 144 -7.55 9.72 14.05
N THR A 145 -6.87 10.84 14.31
CA THR A 145 -5.55 10.82 14.97
C THR A 145 -5.64 10.25 16.38
N ARG A 146 -6.64 10.66 17.17
CA ARG A 146 -6.89 10.12 18.51
C ARG A 146 -7.23 8.64 18.45
N ALA A 147 -8.13 8.23 17.57
CA ALA A 147 -8.53 6.82 17.40
C ALA A 147 -7.34 5.92 17.06
N ARG A 148 -6.44 6.37 16.16
CA ARG A 148 -5.23 5.62 15.80
C ARG A 148 -4.27 5.41 16.98
N GLN A 149 -4.28 6.31 17.96
CA GLN A 149 -3.36 6.30 19.09
C GLN A 149 -3.98 5.78 20.39
N ALA A 150 -5.31 5.73 20.49
CA ALA A 150 -6.06 5.49 21.72
C ALA A 150 -5.56 4.27 22.51
N GLU A 151 -5.42 3.13 21.84
CA GLU A 151 -4.94 1.87 22.43
C GLU A 151 -3.53 2.02 23.02
N THR A 152 -2.62 2.63 22.26
CA THR A 152 -1.22 2.79 22.67
C THR A 152 -1.01 3.88 23.71
N VAL A 153 -1.85 4.92 23.73
CA VAL A 153 -1.76 6.01 24.72
C VAL A 153 -2.19 5.52 26.09
N ALA A 154 -3.27 4.72 26.17
CA ALA A 154 -3.75 4.17 27.43
C ALA A 154 -2.75 3.22 28.10
N THR A 155 -1.93 2.53 27.30
CA THR A 155 -0.98 1.49 27.76
C THR A 155 0.47 1.97 27.82
N ALA A 156 0.75 3.21 27.41
CA ALA A 156 2.11 3.74 27.33
C ALA A 156 2.70 4.01 28.73
N ARG A 157 3.70 3.22 29.12
CA ARG A 157 4.48 3.34 30.37
C ARG A 157 5.89 3.92 30.17
N ASN A 158 6.33 4.08 28.93
CA ASN A 158 7.67 4.55 28.56
C ASN A 158 7.66 5.93 27.88
N THR A 159 6.63 6.74 28.15
CA THR A 159 6.53 8.12 27.66
C THR A 159 7.72 8.95 28.16
N GLY A 160 8.39 9.66 27.24
CA GLY A 160 9.54 10.52 27.56
C GLY A 160 10.87 9.78 27.80
N LYS A 161 10.89 8.46 27.93
CA LYS A 161 12.14 7.69 28.11
C LYS A 161 12.97 7.70 26.82
N ALA A 162 14.29 7.78 26.97
CA ALA A 162 15.25 7.64 25.88
C ALA A 162 15.09 6.28 25.19
N TRP A 163 15.42 6.21 23.89
CA TRP A 163 15.40 4.96 23.12
C TRP A 163 16.66 4.14 23.40
N THR A 164 16.53 2.83 23.45
CA THR A 164 17.66 1.90 23.53
C THR A 164 17.90 1.20 22.19
N GLY A 165 19.11 0.65 21.98
CA GLY A 165 19.43 -0.14 20.78
C GLY A 165 18.44 -1.30 20.52
N PRO A 166 18.16 -2.16 21.52
CA PRO A 166 17.20 -3.27 21.34
C PRO A 166 15.77 -2.81 21.02
N GLU A 167 15.32 -1.68 21.59
CA GLU A 167 14.03 -1.09 21.19
C GLU A 167 14.06 -0.63 19.73
N LEU A 168 15.15 0.00 19.29
CA LEU A 168 15.31 0.48 17.92
C LEU A 168 15.38 -0.67 16.91
N GLU A 169 15.93 -1.83 17.26
CA GLU A 169 15.92 -3.03 16.41
C GLU A 169 14.48 -3.48 16.11
N ILE A 170 13.64 -3.52 17.15
CA ILE A 170 12.22 -3.85 17.02
C ILE A 170 11.50 -2.78 16.18
N VAL A 171 11.85 -1.49 16.32
CA VAL A 171 11.30 -0.41 15.49
C VAL A 171 11.74 -0.52 14.03
N ALA A 172 12.97 -0.98 13.78
CA ALA A 172 13.53 -1.18 12.45
C ALA A 172 12.86 -2.34 11.70
N ASP A 173 12.39 -3.38 12.40
CA ASP A 173 11.66 -4.51 11.80
C ASP A 173 10.41 -4.06 11.00
N ARG A 174 10.50 -4.20 9.68
CA ARG A 174 9.43 -3.81 8.72
C ARG A 174 8.33 -4.85 8.60
N SER A 175 8.53 -6.07 9.11
CA SER A 175 7.49 -7.11 9.13
C SER A 175 6.38 -6.79 10.14
N ARG A 176 6.68 -5.98 11.16
CA ARG A 176 5.74 -5.61 12.23
C ARG A 176 5.05 -4.28 11.99
N LYS A 177 3.76 -4.22 12.38
CA LYS A 177 2.98 -2.97 12.36
C LYS A 177 3.42 -2.08 13.52
N ILE A 178 3.45 -0.77 13.27
CA ILE A 178 3.84 0.26 14.26
C ILE A 178 3.03 0.14 15.56
N ARG A 179 1.72 -0.13 15.45
CA ARG A 179 0.84 -0.29 16.61
C ARG A 179 1.29 -1.45 17.50
N ASP A 180 1.60 -2.59 16.90
CA ASP A 180 1.94 -3.79 17.64
C ASP A 180 3.32 -3.62 18.34
N ILE A 181 4.25 -2.92 17.69
CA ILE A 181 5.52 -2.48 18.31
C ILE A 181 5.27 -1.51 19.46
N ALA A 182 4.38 -0.54 19.28
CA ALA A 182 4.05 0.46 20.30
C ALA A 182 3.50 -0.20 21.57
N VAL A 183 2.56 -1.15 21.41
CA VAL A 183 2.04 -1.96 22.52
C VAL A 183 3.16 -2.76 23.19
N MET A 184 3.97 -3.48 22.42
CA MET A 184 5.08 -4.30 22.92
C MET A 184 6.09 -3.48 23.75
N LEU A 185 6.47 -2.30 23.26
CA LEU A 185 7.45 -1.43 23.90
C LEU A 185 6.84 -0.53 24.99
N GLY A 186 5.51 -0.57 25.19
CA GLY A 186 4.82 0.34 26.10
C GLY A 186 5.03 1.82 25.74
N ARG A 187 5.08 2.13 24.45
CA ARG A 187 5.25 3.49 23.88
C ARG A 187 4.03 3.85 23.05
N THR A 188 3.86 5.14 22.76
CA THR A 188 2.75 5.57 21.90
C THR A 188 3.03 5.26 20.42
N TYR A 189 1.98 5.04 19.63
CA TYR A 189 2.08 4.89 18.18
C TYR A 189 2.90 6.02 17.53
N ALA A 190 2.65 7.27 17.95
CA ALA A 190 3.38 8.44 17.45
C ALA A 190 4.88 8.37 17.77
N SER A 191 5.23 7.94 18.98
CA SER A 191 6.63 7.79 19.40
C SER A 191 7.37 6.78 18.49
N VAL A 192 6.79 5.60 18.28
CA VAL A 192 7.35 4.55 17.40
C VAL A 192 7.41 5.01 15.95
N SER A 193 6.36 5.64 15.44
CA SER A 193 6.32 6.16 14.06
C SER A 193 7.42 7.20 13.82
N ASN A 194 7.62 8.11 14.77
CA ASN A 194 8.67 9.12 14.70
C ASN A 194 10.07 8.51 14.80
N ALA A 195 10.26 7.51 15.66
CA ALA A 195 11.53 6.81 15.76
C ALA A 195 11.86 6.04 14.46
N ARG A 196 10.87 5.38 13.87
CA ARG A 196 11.00 4.71 12.57
C ARG A 196 11.39 5.69 11.47
N ARG A 197 10.72 6.84 11.39
CA ARG A 197 11.07 7.90 10.44
C ARG A 197 12.48 8.46 10.67
N ALA A 198 12.94 8.54 11.91
CA ALA A 198 14.31 8.97 12.20
C ALA A 198 15.35 7.95 11.73
N LEU A 199 15.06 6.65 11.86
CA LEU A 199 15.88 5.59 11.29
C LEU A 199 15.87 5.59 9.76
N ASP A 200 14.73 5.89 9.12
CA ASP A 200 14.60 5.87 7.66
C ASP A 200 15.20 7.08 6.93
N ASP A 201 15.26 8.25 7.57
CA ASP A 201 15.67 9.50 6.94
C ASP A 201 17.04 9.96 7.45
N PRO A 202 18.13 9.79 6.68
CA PRO A 202 19.47 10.20 7.08
C PRO A 202 19.61 11.69 7.42
N ARG A 203 18.68 12.53 6.93
CA ARG A 203 18.66 13.97 7.21
C ARG A 203 18.00 14.31 8.55
N ASN A 204 17.37 13.33 9.20
CA ASN A 204 16.78 13.53 10.51
C ASN A 204 17.91 13.70 11.54
N GLY A 205 17.88 14.76 12.36
CA GLY A 205 18.93 15.02 13.34
C GLY A 205 19.13 13.92 14.39
N ARG A 206 18.18 12.98 14.53
CA ARG A 206 18.32 11.80 15.41
C ARG A 206 18.88 10.56 14.72
N HIS A 207 19.02 10.58 13.39
CA HIS A 207 19.40 9.39 12.60
C HIS A 207 20.75 8.82 13.03
N ALA A 208 21.80 9.65 13.07
CA ALA A 208 23.14 9.21 13.45
C ALA A 208 23.17 8.54 14.83
N ALA A 209 22.59 9.18 15.85
CA ALA A 209 22.53 8.64 17.20
C ALA A 209 21.73 7.33 17.28
N TYR A 210 20.63 7.21 16.54
CA TYR A 210 19.81 5.99 16.56
C TYR A 210 20.48 4.83 15.83
N THR A 211 21.15 5.11 14.71
CA THR A 211 21.93 4.11 13.95
C THR A 211 23.15 3.65 14.75
N GLU A 212 23.78 4.54 15.52
CA GLU A 212 24.87 4.17 16.44
C GLU A 212 24.37 3.22 17.54
N LEU A 213 23.24 3.54 18.18
CA LEU A 213 22.61 2.66 19.18
C LEU A 213 22.21 1.29 18.62
N LEU A 214 21.78 1.23 17.36
CA LEU A 214 21.55 -0.04 16.65
C LEU A 214 22.85 -0.82 16.44
N GLY A 215 23.93 -0.15 16.03
CA GLY A 215 25.22 -0.79 15.75
C GLY A 215 25.95 -1.28 17.00
N GLN A 216 25.66 -0.71 18.17
CA GLN A 216 26.25 -1.11 19.46
C GLN A 216 25.69 -2.45 20.00
N HIS A 217 24.52 -2.90 19.51
CA HIS A 217 23.91 -4.17 19.90
C HIS A 217 24.03 -5.19 18.76
N GLY A 218 25.17 -5.85 18.68
CA GLY A 218 25.31 -7.06 17.89
C GLY A 218 24.43 -8.18 18.45
N ARG A 219 23.24 -8.38 17.89
CA ARG A 219 22.51 -9.67 17.87
C ARG A 219 22.28 -10.38 19.22
N ASP A 220 22.09 -9.65 20.31
CA ASP A 220 21.76 -10.28 21.61
C ASP A 220 20.24 -10.33 21.84
N PRO A 221 19.66 -11.52 22.11
CA PRO A 221 18.22 -11.65 22.33
C PRO A 221 17.78 -10.99 23.65
N PHE A 222 16.60 -10.41 23.59
CA PHE A 222 15.91 -9.64 24.63
C PHE A 222 15.94 -10.30 26.04
N PRO A 223 16.35 -9.59 27.09
CA PRO A 223 16.21 -10.05 28.47
C PRO A 223 14.76 -9.83 28.93
N GLY A 224 13.87 -10.79 28.66
CA GLY A 224 12.47 -10.67 29.04
C GLY A 224 11.60 -11.92 29.01
N SER A 225 12.11 -13.11 28.66
CA SER A 225 11.42 -14.37 28.96
C SER A 225 11.91 -14.91 30.30
N ARG A 226 11.34 -14.43 31.40
CA ARG A 226 11.40 -15.16 32.66
C ARG A 226 10.29 -16.20 32.61
N ASP A 227 10.69 -17.47 32.48
CA ASP A 227 9.90 -18.59 32.97
C ASP A 227 9.78 -18.42 34.50
N GLU A 228 8.55 -18.26 34.98
CA GLU A 228 8.22 -18.49 36.38
C GLU A 228 7.92 -19.98 36.53
N THR A 229 8.68 -20.59 37.44
CA THR A 229 8.60 -21.97 37.93
C THR A 229 7.23 -22.38 38.44
#